data_AF-A0A2A4JYJ9-F1
#
_entry.id   AF-A0A2A4JYJ9-F1
#
_cell.length_a   1.000
_cell.length_b   1.000
_cell.length_c   1.000
_cell.angle_alpha   90.00
_cell.angle_beta   90.00
_cell.angle_gamma   90.00
#
_symmetry.space_group_name_H-M   'P 1'
#
loop_
_entity.id
_entity.type
_entity.pdbx_description
1 polymer ?
#
loop_
_entity_poly.entity_id
_entity_poly.type
_entity_poly.pdbx_seq_one_letter_code
_entity_poly.pdbx_strand_id
1 'polypeptide(L)'
;MAGRSTDRKSRVKDPKSGGTEQNETAGFTLPDSLPCSEIDFPVLIKRRPRASWKEIIDESNKWHKQLEEYNESKQEPVPRPPFLKTETDYIKNEVFVQLIPALVETLNKAKIWQAFTREKCFFNGIDHIVQVLWNNNPRYPRRKDSDLHLFNMPWVRATLKKNPRPLYPKSWLWTEEYAATLIQKTVRQYFVQKQDEVQEMREFWKKLEVERRVPDMEFNPFLAKAFASSSHIKK
;
A
#
# COMPACT_ATOMS: atom_id res chain seq x y z
N MET A 1 64.12 18.77 -13.14
CA MET A 1 64.04 18.57 -11.68
C MET A 1 63.50 17.17 -11.47
N ALA A 2 64.33 16.12 -11.38
CA ALA A 2 65.29 15.82 -10.29
C ALA A 2 64.58 15.92 -8.93
N GLY A 3 64.59 14.93 -8.04
CA GLY A 3 65.25 13.64 -7.96
C GLY A 3 64.55 12.82 -6.88
N ARG A 4 64.76 11.50 -6.83
CA ARG A 4 65.77 10.86 -5.96
C ARG A 4 65.43 11.05 -4.47
N SER A 5 65.46 10.05 -3.60
CA SER A 5 65.98 8.68 -3.61
C SER A 5 65.97 8.25 -2.14
N THR A 6 65.87 6.96 -1.85
CA THR A 6 66.77 6.27 -0.91
C THR A 6 66.66 4.78 -1.24
N ASP A 7 67.74 4.15 -1.74
CA ASP A 7 68.84 3.53 -0.97
C ASP A 7 68.28 2.36 -0.12
N ARG A 8 68.82 1.14 -0.08
CA ARG A 8 70.18 0.58 -0.32
C ARG A 8 69.99 -0.92 0.02
N LYS A 9 70.63 -1.95 -0.56
CA LYS A 9 72.03 -2.38 -0.42
C LYS A 9 72.07 -3.87 -0.85
N SER A 10 72.80 -4.27 -1.91
CA SER A 10 74.03 -5.10 -1.91
C SER A 10 73.91 -6.52 -1.30
N ARG A 11 74.53 -7.63 -1.74
CA ARG A 11 75.71 -7.93 -2.58
C ARG A 11 75.94 -9.48 -2.58
N VAL A 12 76.69 -10.01 -3.57
CA VAL A 12 77.47 -11.30 -3.63
C VAL A 12 76.70 -12.60 -3.96
N LYS A 13 77.17 -13.69 -4.62
CA LYS A 13 78.18 -14.11 -5.64
C LYS A 13 78.29 -15.67 -5.51
N ASP A 14 77.94 -16.44 -6.56
CA ASP A 14 78.32 -17.83 -7.01
C ASP A 14 78.57 -19.02 -6.01
N PRO A 15 78.57 -20.33 -6.40
CA PRO A 15 77.95 -21.10 -7.51
C PRO A 15 77.32 -22.50 -7.12
N LYS A 16 76.67 -23.17 -8.11
CA LYS A 16 76.48 -24.64 -8.33
C LYS A 16 75.79 -25.54 -7.27
N SER A 17 74.61 -26.08 -7.61
CA SER A 17 74.24 -27.51 -7.47
C SER A 17 72.88 -27.80 -8.12
N GLY A 18 72.76 -28.90 -8.86
CA GLY A 18 71.60 -29.23 -9.71
C GLY A 18 70.31 -29.61 -8.98
N GLY A 19 69.22 -29.62 -9.74
CA GLY A 19 67.90 -30.09 -9.32
C GLY A 19 66.81 -29.57 -10.25
N THR A 20 66.22 -30.49 -11.00
CA THR A 20 65.21 -30.40 -12.06
C THR A 20 64.04 -29.41 -11.84
N GLU A 21 63.67 -28.78 -12.95
CA GLU A 21 62.48 -27.96 -13.30
C GLU A 21 61.13 -28.56 -12.78
N GLN A 22 59.99 -27.89 -12.59
CA GLN A 22 59.33 -26.72 -13.19
C GLN A 22 58.30 -26.17 -12.16
N ASN A 23 57.94 -24.88 -12.19
CA ASN A 23 56.59 -24.42 -11.83
C ASN A 23 56.36 -22.97 -12.28
N GLU A 24 55.40 -22.81 -13.19
CA GLU A 24 55.01 -21.59 -13.89
C GLU A 24 54.07 -20.72 -13.03
N THR A 25 54.34 -19.41 -12.99
CA THR A 25 53.41 -18.40 -12.46
C THR A 25 52.55 -17.85 -13.61
N ALA A 26 51.29 -18.32 -13.68
CA ALA A 26 50.33 -17.89 -14.68
C ALA A 26 49.82 -16.45 -14.40
N GLY A 27 50.14 -15.51 -15.28
CA GLY A 27 49.47 -14.22 -15.37
C GLY A 27 48.08 -14.39 -15.98
N PHE A 28 47.04 -13.92 -15.28
CA PHE A 28 45.66 -13.98 -15.74
C PHE A 28 45.40 -12.85 -16.75
N THR A 29 45.45 -13.18 -18.04
CA THR A 29 44.87 -12.38 -19.12
C THR A 29 43.46 -12.89 -19.42
N LEU A 30 42.47 -11.98 -19.43
CA LEU A 30 41.13 -12.30 -19.92
C LEU A 30 41.23 -12.75 -21.38
N PRO A 31 40.55 -13.85 -21.78
CA PRO A 31 40.57 -14.31 -23.16
C PRO A 31 39.82 -13.31 -24.06
N ASP A 32 40.42 -12.91 -25.18
CA ASP A 32 39.85 -11.96 -26.17
C ASP A 32 38.61 -12.49 -26.91
N SER A 33 38.17 -13.70 -26.59
CA SER A 33 36.86 -14.23 -26.97
C SER A 33 36.36 -15.14 -25.87
N LEU A 34 35.17 -14.84 -25.33
CA LEU A 34 34.39 -15.84 -24.60
C LEU A 34 34.30 -17.12 -25.45
N PRO A 35 34.36 -18.33 -24.87
CA PRO A 35 34.21 -19.59 -25.58
C PRO A 35 32.73 -19.77 -25.97
N CYS A 36 32.24 -18.94 -26.88
CA CYS A 36 30.89 -18.98 -27.43
C CYS A 36 30.91 -19.18 -28.95
N SER A 37 31.99 -19.72 -29.53
CA SER A 37 32.09 -19.79 -30.98
C SER A 37 32.84 -21.00 -31.53
N GLU A 38 32.78 -22.17 -30.88
CA GLU A 38 33.32 -23.41 -31.48
C GLU A 38 32.70 -24.66 -30.86
N ILE A 39 31.38 -24.64 -30.65
CA ILE A 39 30.67 -25.91 -30.73
C ILE A 39 30.35 -26.07 -32.21
N ASP A 40 31.28 -26.65 -32.95
CA ASP A 40 30.97 -27.28 -34.23
C ASP A 40 29.97 -28.39 -33.89
N PHE A 41 28.69 -28.05 -33.86
CA PHE A 41 27.67 -29.06 -34.01
C PHE A 41 27.85 -29.57 -35.43
N PRO A 42 28.26 -30.85 -35.64
CA PRO A 42 28.20 -31.41 -36.97
C PRO A 42 26.72 -31.51 -37.31
N VAL A 43 26.15 -30.45 -37.88
CA VAL A 43 24.84 -30.50 -38.49
C VAL A 43 25.03 -31.31 -39.76
N LEU A 44 25.03 -32.64 -39.60
CA LEU A 44 24.86 -33.60 -40.67
C LEU A 44 23.45 -33.38 -41.24
N ILE A 45 23.31 -32.35 -42.09
CA ILE A 45 22.12 -32.15 -42.91
C ILE A 45 22.13 -33.28 -43.93
N LYS A 46 21.60 -34.45 -43.53
CA LYS A 46 21.31 -35.54 -44.45
C LYS A 46 20.25 -35.05 -45.42
N ARG A 47 20.67 -34.59 -46.59
CA ARG A 47 19.74 -34.19 -47.66
C ARG A 47 18.99 -35.44 -48.11
N ARG A 48 17.70 -35.55 -47.75
CA ARG A 48 16.83 -36.60 -48.26
C ARG A 48 16.41 -36.23 -49.69
N PRO A 49 16.53 -37.12 -50.69
CA PRO A 49 16.33 -36.77 -52.10
C PRO A 49 14.87 -36.48 -52.47
N ARG A 50 13.89 -36.93 -51.66
CA ARG A 50 12.48 -36.53 -51.75
C ARG A 50 11.85 -36.54 -50.35
N ALA A 51 11.17 -35.46 -49.98
CA ALA A 51 10.42 -35.36 -48.75
C ALA A 51 8.98 -35.85 -48.96
N SER A 52 8.59 -36.93 -48.27
CA SER A 52 7.18 -37.32 -48.16
C SER A 52 6.52 -36.45 -47.09
N TRP A 53 5.53 -35.63 -47.48
CA TRP A 53 4.81 -34.76 -46.54
C TRP A 53 4.19 -35.53 -45.38
N LYS A 54 3.76 -36.77 -45.61
CA LYS A 54 3.20 -37.65 -44.56
C LYS A 54 4.23 -37.96 -43.48
N GLU A 55 5.47 -38.26 -43.88
CA GLU A 55 6.55 -38.56 -42.93
C GLU A 55 6.93 -37.34 -42.09
N ILE A 56 6.96 -36.15 -42.70
CA ILE A 56 7.25 -34.89 -41.98
C ILE A 56 6.17 -34.61 -40.93
N ILE A 57 4.89 -34.79 -41.28
CA ILE A 57 3.78 -34.61 -40.37
C ILE A 57 3.87 -35.62 -39.21
N ASP A 58 4.14 -36.88 -39.51
CA ASP A 58 4.28 -37.93 -38.49
C ASP A 58 5.47 -37.68 -37.56
N GLU A 59 6.60 -37.21 -38.10
CA GLU A 59 7.78 -36.83 -37.32
C GLU A 59 7.46 -35.63 -36.42
N SER A 60 6.84 -34.58 -36.95
CA SER A 60 6.40 -33.41 -36.17
C SER A 60 5.45 -33.81 -35.04
N ASN A 61 4.47 -34.67 -35.31
CA ASN A 61 3.52 -35.15 -34.30
C ASN A 61 4.22 -35.93 -33.19
N LYS A 62 5.24 -36.74 -33.51
CA LYS A 62 6.06 -37.42 -32.50
C LYS A 62 6.84 -36.43 -31.64
N TRP A 63 7.45 -35.41 -32.24
CA TRP A 63 8.15 -34.35 -31.51
C TRP A 63 7.21 -33.60 -30.56
N HIS A 64 6.00 -33.25 -31.01
CA HIS A 64 4.98 -32.63 -30.15
C HIS A 64 4.59 -33.52 -28.99
N LYS A 65 4.35 -34.81 -29.25
CA LYS A 65 3.99 -35.77 -28.21
C LYS A 65 5.10 -35.95 -27.16
N GLN A 66 6.36 -35.97 -27.58
CA GLN A 66 7.51 -36.02 -26.67
C GLN A 66 7.61 -34.78 -25.78
N LEU A 67 7.33 -33.59 -26.34
CA LEU A 67 7.29 -32.35 -25.57
C LEU A 67 6.15 -32.35 -24.53
N GLU A 68 5.00 -32.89 -24.89
CA GLU A 68 3.87 -33.07 -23.98
C GLU A 68 4.22 -34.02 -22.83
N GLU A 69 4.74 -35.21 -23.15
CA GLU A 69 5.19 -36.21 -22.15
C GLU A 69 6.27 -35.64 -21.21
N TYR A 70 7.21 -34.84 -21.74
CA TYR A 70 8.24 -34.18 -20.94
C TYR A 70 7.64 -33.11 -20.01
N ASN A 71 6.70 -32.30 -20.50
CA ASN A 71 6.01 -31.31 -19.68
C ASN A 71 5.18 -31.96 -18.57
N GLU A 72 4.50 -33.07 -18.88
CA GLU A 72 3.76 -33.87 -17.90
C GLU A 72 4.70 -34.48 -16.85
N SER A 73 5.88 -34.95 -17.24
CA SER A 73 6.88 -35.50 -16.29
C SER A 73 7.42 -34.47 -15.29
N LYS A 74 7.41 -33.17 -15.66
CA LYS A 74 7.81 -32.07 -14.77
C LYS A 74 6.69 -31.58 -13.87
N GLN A 75 5.43 -31.95 -14.12
CA GLN A 75 4.35 -31.66 -13.21
C GLN A 75 4.40 -32.62 -12.03
N GLU A 76 5.01 -32.19 -10.93
CA GLU A 76 4.89 -32.91 -9.68
C GLU A 76 3.41 -33.00 -9.26
N PRO A 77 2.89 -34.19 -8.91
CA PRO A 77 1.52 -34.32 -8.46
C PRO A 77 1.38 -33.63 -7.10
N VAL A 78 0.92 -32.39 -7.12
CA VAL A 78 0.59 -31.64 -5.91
C VAL A 78 -0.45 -32.45 -5.13
N PRO A 79 -0.20 -32.83 -3.86
CA PRO A 79 -1.15 -33.59 -3.07
C PRO A 79 -2.43 -32.76 -2.92
N ARG A 80 -3.49 -33.18 -3.63
CA ARG A 80 -4.79 -32.50 -3.63
C ARG A 80 -5.49 -32.76 -2.30
N PRO A 81 -5.84 -31.72 -1.52
CA PRO A 81 -6.61 -31.91 -0.29
C PRO A 81 -8.02 -32.48 -0.62
N PRO A 82 -8.60 -33.34 0.24
CA PRO A 82 -9.73 -34.20 -0.14
C PRO A 82 -11.08 -33.48 -0.35
N PHE A 83 -11.17 -32.18 -0.09
CA PHE A 83 -12.46 -31.50 0.11
C PHE A 83 -12.84 -30.52 -0.99
N LEU A 84 -11.92 -30.14 -1.89
CA LEU A 84 -12.17 -29.16 -2.96
C LEU A 84 -11.32 -29.53 -4.18
N LYS A 85 -11.95 -29.84 -5.31
CA LYS A 85 -11.27 -30.34 -6.52
C LYS A 85 -10.35 -29.27 -7.15
N THR A 86 -10.63 -27.99 -6.92
CA THR A 86 -9.88 -26.82 -7.40
C THR A 86 -10.07 -25.62 -6.45
N GLU A 87 -9.10 -24.70 -6.33
CA GLU A 87 -9.25 -23.44 -5.55
C GLU A 87 -10.43 -22.59 -6.03
N THR A 88 -10.73 -22.68 -7.33
CA THR A 88 -11.88 -22.00 -7.95
C THR A 88 -13.21 -22.54 -7.45
N ASP A 89 -13.30 -23.82 -7.11
CA ASP A 89 -14.51 -24.43 -6.56
C ASP A 89 -14.76 -23.94 -5.13
N TYR A 90 -13.70 -23.72 -4.35
CA TYR A 90 -13.81 -23.15 -3.00
C TYR A 90 -14.41 -21.75 -3.03
N ILE A 91 -13.87 -20.89 -3.90
CA ILE A 91 -14.34 -19.51 -4.01
C ILE A 91 -15.81 -19.48 -4.44
N LYS A 92 -16.18 -20.33 -5.42
CA LYS A 92 -17.57 -20.42 -5.90
C LYS A 92 -18.53 -20.92 -4.82
N ASN A 93 -18.16 -21.95 -4.07
CA ASN A 93 -19.06 -22.62 -3.15
C ASN A 93 -19.14 -21.95 -1.77
N GLU A 94 -18.05 -21.36 -1.29
CA GLU A 94 -18.00 -20.81 0.07
C GLU A 94 -18.04 -19.26 0.08
N VAL A 95 -17.28 -18.62 -0.79
CA VAL A 95 -17.11 -17.15 -0.76
C VAL A 95 -18.22 -16.44 -1.54
N PHE A 96 -18.48 -16.86 -2.78
CA PHE A 96 -19.45 -16.19 -3.66
C PHE A 96 -20.89 -16.30 -3.18
N VAL A 97 -21.23 -17.38 -2.46
CA VAL A 97 -22.55 -17.54 -1.84
C VAL A 97 -22.89 -16.37 -0.91
N GLN A 98 -21.90 -15.84 -0.18
CA GLN A 98 -22.09 -14.69 0.71
C GLN A 98 -21.78 -13.35 0.03
N LEU A 99 -20.78 -13.34 -0.85
CA LEU A 99 -20.30 -12.12 -1.49
C LEU A 99 -21.26 -11.58 -2.55
N ILE A 100 -21.85 -12.44 -3.38
CA ILE A 100 -22.73 -12.00 -4.48
C ILE A 100 -23.97 -11.26 -3.92
N PRO A 101 -24.71 -11.78 -2.93
CA PRO A 101 -25.84 -11.05 -2.34
C PRO A 101 -25.41 -9.69 -1.76
N ALA A 102 -24.26 -9.65 -1.07
CA ALA A 102 -23.73 -8.41 -0.49
C ALA A 102 -23.36 -7.37 -1.56
N LEU A 103 -22.81 -7.80 -2.69
CA LEU A 103 -22.54 -6.93 -3.84
C LEU A 103 -23.83 -6.38 -4.44
N VAL A 104 -24.84 -7.22 -4.65
CA VAL A 104 -26.15 -6.80 -5.18
C VAL A 104 -26.79 -5.76 -4.27
N GLU A 105 -26.80 -5.98 -2.96
CA GLU A 105 -27.32 -5.01 -1.99
C GLU A 105 -26.55 -3.69 -2.02
N THR A 106 -25.22 -3.77 -2.11
CA THR A 106 -24.34 -2.60 -2.20
C THR A 106 -24.60 -1.80 -3.47
N LEU A 107 -24.81 -2.45 -4.61
CA LEU A 107 -25.16 -1.79 -5.88
C LEU A 107 -26.53 -1.13 -5.83
N ASN A 108 -27.52 -1.78 -5.20
CA ASN A 108 -28.85 -1.19 -5.01
C ASN A 108 -28.77 0.07 -4.15
N LYS A 109 -28.01 0.05 -3.05
CA LYS A 109 -27.78 1.24 -2.23
C LYS A 109 -26.98 2.31 -2.99
N ALA A 110 -25.96 1.94 -3.76
CA ALA A 110 -25.23 2.87 -4.62
C ALA A 110 -26.16 3.59 -5.61
N LYS A 111 -27.16 2.88 -6.16
CA LYS A 111 -28.19 3.45 -7.04
C LYS A 111 -29.08 4.45 -6.29
N ILE A 112 -29.53 4.11 -5.08
CA ILE A 112 -30.35 5.01 -4.23
C ILE A 112 -29.58 6.31 -3.94
N TRP A 113 -28.29 6.22 -3.63
CA TRP A 113 -27.43 7.36 -3.33
C TRP A 113 -26.88 8.08 -4.57
N GLN A 114 -27.30 7.71 -5.78
CA GLN A 114 -26.81 8.26 -7.05
C GLN A 114 -25.28 8.25 -7.19
N ALA A 115 -24.61 7.26 -6.59
CA ALA A 115 -23.15 7.17 -6.57
C ALA A 115 -22.55 6.95 -7.96
N PHE A 116 -23.32 6.48 -8.93
CA PHE A 116 -22.89 6.31 -10.32
C PHE A 116 -22.87 7.61 -11.13
N THR A 117 -23.67 8.61 -10.71
CA THR A 117 -23.78 9.89 -11.41
C THR A 117 -22.94 10.97 -10.74
N ARG A 118 -22.85 10.95 -9.40
CA ARG A 118 -22.08 11.92 -8.62
C ARG A 118 -20.69 11.35 -8.30
N GLU A 119 -19.62 11.96 -8.83
CA GLU A 119 -18.23 11.55 -8.58
C GLU A 119 -17.85 11.54 -7.08
N LYS A 120 -18.46 12.44 -6.31
CA LYS A 120 -18.20 12.64 -4.88
C LYS A 120 -19.50 12.40 -4.13
N CYS A 121 -19.62 11.23 -3.51
CA CYS A 121 -20.81 10.84 -2.76
C CYS A 121 -20.45 10.43 -1.32
N PHE A 122 -21.43 10.54 -0.43
CA PHE A 122 -21.34 10.08 0.95
C PHE A 122 -21.14 8.56 1.06
N PHE A 123 -21.63 7.84 0.05
CA PHE A 123 -21.67 6.39 0.07
C PHE A 123 -20.31 5.79 -0.25
N ASN A 124 -19.71 5.08 0.72
CA ASN A 124 -18.55 4.25 0.49
C ASN A 124 -18.96 2.78 0.32
N GLY A 125 -18.85 2.27 -0.91
CA GLY A 125 -19.22 0.89 -1.24
C GLY A 125 -18.42 -0.17 -0.48
N ILE A 126 -17.14 0.10 -0.18
CA ILE A 126 -16.29 -0.82 0.59
C ILE A 126 -16.76 -0.89 2.05
N ASP A 127 -17.10 0.25 2.64
CA ASP A 127 -17.61 0.28 4.02
C ASP A 127 -18.94 -0.45 4.12
N HIS A 128 -19.80 -0.23 3.13
CA HIS A 128 -21.10 -0.86 3.05
C HIS A 128 -21.01 -2.38 2.90
N ILE A 129 -20.18 -2.87 1.96
CA ILE A 129 -20.05 -4.32 1.75
C ILE A 129 -19.47 -5.03 2.97
N VAL A 130 -18.50 -4.40 3.66
CA VAL A 130 -17.95 -4.95 4.91
C VAL A 130 -19.02 -5.02 5.99
N GLN A 131 -19.86 -4.00 6.12
CA GLN A 131 -20.98 -4.02 7.07
C GLN A 131 -21.95 -5.18 6.77
N VAL A 132 -22.36 -5.33 5.51
CA VAL A 132 -23.27 -6.40 5.10
C VAL A 132 -22.66 -7.78 5.35
N LEU A 133 -21.40 -8.00 4.98
CA LEU A 133 -20.71 -9.27 5.18
C LEU A 133 -20.54 -9.61 6.67
N TRP A 134 -20.28 -8.62 7.51
CA TRP A 134 -20.16 -8.83 8.96
C TRP A 134 -21.50 -9.21 9.61
N ASN A 135 -22.57 -8.51 9.22
CA ASN A 135 -23.91 -8.72 9.76
C ASN A 135 -24.52 -10.05 9.26
N ASN A 136 -24.23 -10.44 8.01
CA ASN A 136 -24.75 -11.66 7.38
C ASN A 136 -23.83 -12.89 7.51
N ASN A 137 -22.91 -12.90 8.47
CA ASN A 137 -21.99 -14.03 8.65
C ASN A 137 -22.72 -15.30 9.16
N PRO A 138 -22.72 -16.43 8.40
CA PRO A 138 -23.39 -17.66 8.80
C PRO A 138 -22.89 -18.27 10.11
N ARG A 139 -21.64 -18.00 10.50
CA ARG A 139 -21.06 -18.48 11.77
C ARG A 139 -21.64 -17.76 12.98
N TYR A 140 -22.21 -16.56 12.79
CA TYR A 140 -22.72 -15.73 13.88
C TYR A 140 -24.12 -15.17 13.55
N PRO A 141 -25.16 -16.02 13.53
CA PRO A 141 -26.50 -15.64 13.08
C PRO A 141 -27.12 -14.52 13.93
N ARG A 142 -26.77 -14.43 15.22
CA ARG A 142 -27.24 -13.36 16.14
C ARG A 142 -26.83 -11.95 15.70
N ARG A 143 -25.84 -11.80 14.81
CA ARG A 143 -25.40 -10.47 14.32
C ARG A 143 -26.40 -9.85 13.37
N LYS A 144 -27.17 -10.67 12.66
CA LYS A 144 -28.21 -10.22 11.73
C LYS A 144 -29.28 -9.38 12.44
N ASP A 145 -29.56 -9.71 13.70
CA ASP A 145 -30.57 -9.02 14.51
C ASP A 145 -30.07 -7.66 15.07
N SER A 146 -28.75 -7.49 15.20
CA SER A 146 -28.16 -6.29 15.81
C SER A 146 -27.95 -5.12 14.84
N ASP A 147 -27.96 -5.39 13.53
CA ASP A 147 -27.61 -4.48 12.42
C ASP A 147 -26.59 -3.38 12.80
N LEU A 148 -25.41 -3.80 13.24
CA LEU A 148 -24.38 -2.87 13.70
C LEU A 148 -23.79 -2.09 12.52
N HIS A 149 -23.72 -0.76 12.67
CA HIS A 149 -22.98 0.10 11.75
C HIS A 149 -21.46 -0.19 11.81
N LEU A 150 -20.76 -0.07 10.68
CA LEU A 150 -19.31 -0.36 10.56
C LEU A 150 -18.46 0.27 11.68
N PHE A 151 -18.64 1.56 11.95
CA PHE A 151 -17.87 2.28 12.97
C PHE A 151 -18.13 1.82 14.41
N ASN A 152 -19.22 1.07 14.65
CA ASN A 152 -19.55 0.51 15.97
C ASN A 152 -18.94 -0.88 16.18
N MET A 153 -18.38 -1.50 15.14
CA MET A 153 -17.79 -2.83 15.25
C MET A 153 -16.50 -2.78 16.09
N PRO A 154 -16.30 -3.69 17.07
CA PRO A 154 -15.16 -3.63 17.98
C PRO A 154 -13.80 -3.69 17.27
N TRP A 155 -13.68 -4.55 16.26
CA TRP A 155 -12.45 -4.71 15.49
C TRP A 155 -12.15 -3.47 14.64
N VAL A 156 -13.17 -2.84 14.04
CA VAL A 156 -13.01 -1.60 13.26
C VAL A 156 -12.52 -0.49 14.16
N ARG A 157 -13.10 -0.33 15.35
CA ARG A 157 -12.66 0.69 16.32
C ARG A 157 -11.21 0.48 16.76
N ALA A 158 -10.83 -0.77 17.03
CA ALA A 158 -9.45 -1.10 17.37
C ALA A 158 -8.46 -0.76 16.23
N THR A 159 -8.84 -1.05 14.98
CA THR A 159 -8.03 -0.74 13.80
C THR A 159 -7.94 0.77 13.54
N LEU A 160 -9.06 1.49 13.60
CA LEU A 160 -9.10 2.95 13.41
C LEU A 160 -8.35 3.73 14.49
N LYS A 161 -8.24 3.17 15.70
CA LYS A 161 -7.42 3.74 16.77
C LYS A 161 -5.92 3.68 16.45
N LYS A 162 -5.46 2.60 15.79
CA LYS A 162 -4.07 2.45 15.37
C LYS A 162 -3.78 3.23 14.09
N ASN A 163 -4.69 3.13 13.12
CA ASN A 163 -4.58 3.73 11.79
C ASN A 163 -5.83 4.59 11.52
N PRO A 164 -5.82 5.88 11.93
CA PRO A 164 -6.94 6.75 11.67
C PRO A 164 -7.12 6.97 10.17
N ARG A 165 -8.39 7.07 9.73
CA ARG A 165 -8.69 7.42 8.34
C ARG A 165 -8.25 8.85 8.04
N PRO A 166 -7.88 9.14 6.78
CA PRO A 166 -7.60 10.50 6.35
C PRO A 166 -8.84 11.38 6.54
N LEU A 167 -8.60 12.67 6.80
CA LEU A 167 -9.66 13.67 6.91
C LEU A 167 -10.29 13.91 5.54
N TYR A 168 -11.56 13.51 5.39
CA TYR A 168 -12.32 13.78 4.17
C TYR A 168 -12.99 15.16 4.24
N PRO A 169 -13.18 15.83 3.10
CA PRO A 169 -14.00 17.03 3.01
C PRO A 169 -15.41 16.78 3.56
N LYS A 170 -15.99 17.73 4.29
CA LYS A 170 -17.35 17.61 4.85
C LYS A 170 -18.42 17.38 3.77
N SER A 171 -18.19 17.90 2.56
CA SER A 171 -19.07 17.66 1.41
C SER A 171 -19.14 16.19 0.99
N TRP A 172 -18.13 15.37 1.33
CA TRP A 172 -18.14 13.92 1.10
C TRP A 172 -18.74 13.16 2.27
N LEU A 173 -18.88 13.78 3.44
CA LEU A 173 -19.33 13.10 4.67
C LEU A 173 -20.78 13.40 5.02
N TRP A 174 -21.37 14.44 4.43
CA TRP A 174 -22.72 14.87 4.75
C TRP A 174 -23.69 14.52 3.65
N THR A 175 -24.86 14.03 4.03
CA THR A 175 -26.01 13.96 3.12
C THR A 175 -26.47 15.38 2.79
N GLU A 176 -27.12 15.54 1.65
CA GLU A 176 -27.60 16.83 1.17
C GLU A 176 -28.54 17.51 2.17
N GLU A 177 -29.47 16.74 2.75
CA GLU A 177 -30.43 17.19 3.77
C GLU A 177 -29.73 17.63 5.06
N TYR A 178 -28.74 16.87 5.53
CA TYR A 178 -27.99 17.20 6.73
C TYR A 178 -27.14 18.45 6.52
N ALA A 179 -26.46 18.54 5.37
CA ALA A 179 -25.69 19.71 4.99
C ALA A 179 -26.58 20.96 4.90
N ALA A 180 -27.74 20.86 4.25
CA ALA A 180 -28.70 21.95 4.16
C ALA A 180 -29.16 22.43 5.54
N THR A 181 -29.50 21.50 6.44
CA THR A 181 -29.91 21.82 7.81
C THR A 181 -28.80 22.54 8.58
N LEU A 182 -27.55 22.09 8.44
CA LEU A 182 -26.38 22.72 9.07
C LEU A 182 -26.12 24.12 8.53
N ILE A 183 -26.18 24.30 7.21
CA ILE A 183 -26.02 25.61 6.58
C ILE A 183 -27.13 26.54 7.04
N GLN A 184 -28.39 26.12 6.97
CA GLN A 184 -29.54 26.92 7.41
C GLN A 184 -29.43 27.30 8.89
N LYS A 185 -29.07 26.35 9.77
CA LYS A 185 -28.84 26.62 11.19
C LYS A 185 -27.75 27.68 11.38
N THR A 186 -26.63 27.53 10.68
CA THR A 186 -25.49 28.45 10.80
C THR A 186 -25.83 29.84 10.28
N VAL A 187 -26.55 29.93 9.16
CA VAL A 187 -26.99 31.20 8.56
C VAL A 187 -28.02 31.91 9.45
N ARG A 188 -29.01 31.19 9.99
CA ARG A 188 -29.97 31.75 10.95
C ARG A 188 -29.26 32.28 12.19
N GLN A 189 -28.33 31.51 12.72
CA GLN A 189 -27.49 31.93 13.85
C GLN A 189 -26.69 33.18 13.50
N TYR A 190 -26.07 33.24 12.32
CA TYR A 190 -25.31 34.40 11.86
C TYR A 190 -26.19 35.66 11.79
N PHE A 191 -27.41 35.56 11.28
CA PHE A 191 -28.32 36.71 11.21
C PHE A 191 -28.67 37.25 12.60
N VAL A 192 -28.95 36.38 13.58
CA VAL A 192 -29.17 36.80 14.97
C VAL A 192 -27.91 37.42 15.55
N GLN A 193 -26.74 36.82 15.29
CA GLN A 193 -25.47 37.36 15.76
C GLN A 193 -25.10 38.69 15.13
N LYS A 194 -25.61 39.01 13.93
CA LYS A 194 -25.36 40.28 13.27
C LYS A 194 -26.14 41.44 13.91
N GLN A 195 -27.19 41.18 14.68
CA GLN A 195 -27.96 42.24 15.34
C GLN A 195 -27.10 42.99 16.36
N ASP A 196 -27.17 44.31 16.34
CA ASP A 196 -26.31 45.19 17.14
C ASP A 196 -26.45 44.89 18.64
N GLU A 197 -27.68 44.73 19.14
CA GLU A 197 -27.95 44.36 20.55
C GLU A 197 -27.23 43.06 20.96
N VAL A 198 -27.19 42.07 20.06
CA VAL A 198 -26.54 40.78 20.30
C VAL A 198 -25.01 40.92 20.26
N GLN A 199 -24.48 41.79 19.40
CA GLN A 199 -23.04 42.09 19.37
C GLN A 199 -22.59 42.83 20.62
N GLU A 200 -23.31 43.87 21.04
CA GLU A 200 -23.04 44.60 22.28
C GLU A 200 -23.02 43.67 23.49
N MET A 201 -24.03 42.79 23.60
CA MET A 201 -24.07 41.78 24.64
C MET A 201 -22.86 40.83 24.57
N ARG A 202 -22.46 40.37 23.38
CA ARG A 202 -21.29 39.51 23.21
C ARG A 202 -20.00 40.21 23.60
N GLU A 203 -19.84 41.46 23.23
CA GLU A 203 -18.69 42.28 23.63
C GLU A 203 -18.66 42.51 25.14
N PHE A 204 -19.81 42.77 25.75
CA PHE A 204 -19.95 42.89 27.20
C PHE A 204 -19.47 41.62 27.90
N TRP A 205 -19.99 40.45 27.53
CA TRP A 205 -19.55 39.17 28.11
C TRP A 205 -18.06 38.89 27.86
N LYS A 206 -17.54 39.28 26.69
CA LYS A 206 -16.11 39.14 26.38
C LYS A 206 -15.24 40.03 27.28
N LYS A 207 -15.66 41.28 27.55
CA LYS A 207 -14.96 42.19 28.47
C LYS A 207 -15.00 41.66 29.90
N LEU A 208 -16.15 41.18 30.35
CA LEU A 208 -16.33 40.60 31.69
C LEU A 208 -15.46 39.35 31.90
N GLU A 209 -15.37 38.46 30.91
CA GLU A 209 -14.46 37.30 30.95
C GLU A 209 -12.98 37.72 31.01
N VAL A 210 -12.60 38.78 30.29
CA VAL A 210 -11.24 39.34 30.37
C VAL A 210 -10.98 39.90 31.76
N GLU A 211 -11.89 40.70 32.32
CA GLU A 211 -11.78 41.24 33.68
C GLU A 211 -11.66 40.13 34.73
N ARG A 212 -12.45 39.05 34.63
CA ARG A 212 -12.33 37.89 35.54
C ARG A 212 -11.00 37.13 35.41
N ARG A 213 -10.37 37.19 34.24
CA ARG A 213 -9.05 36.59 33.99
C ARG A 213 -7.90 37.50 34.38
N VAL A 214 -8.12 38.80 34.48
CA VAL A 214 -7.16 39.72 35.09
C VAL A 214 -7.15 39.37 36.58
N PRO A 215 -6.01 38.90 37.14
CA PRO A 215 -5.92 38.69 38.57
C PRO A 215 -6.18 40.02 39.26
N ASP A 216 -7.01 40.04 40.31
CA ASP A 216 -7.25 41.23 41.14
C ASP A 216 -5.91 41.87 41.51
N MET A 217 -5.54 42.96 40.82
CA MET A 217 -4.29 43.66 41.09
C MET A 217 -4.27 44.24 42.51
N GLU A 218 -5.45 44.43 43.12
CA GLU A 218 -5.60 44.90 44.49
C GLU A 218 -5.12 43.87 45.52
N PHE A 219 -5.06 42.57 45.19
CA PHE A 219 -4.65 41.52 46.13
C PHE A 219 -3.23 40.98 45.91
N ASN A 220 -2.53 41.37 44.84
CA ASN A 220 -1.15 40.90 44.61
C ASN A 220 -0.17 42.04 44.29
N PRO A 221 0.45 42.64 45.34
CA PRO A 221 1.37 43.78 45.18
C PRO A 221 2.62 43.46 44.33
N PHE A 222 2.93 42.18 44.11
CA PHE A 222 4.06 41.76 43.29
C PHE A 222 3.80 41.88 41.78
N LEU A 223 2.55 41.70 41.34
CA LEU A 223 2.19 41.80 39.93
C LEU A 223 2.08 43.27 39.48
N ALA A 224 1.49 44.14 40.31
CA ALA A 224 1.39 45.57 40.03
C ALA A 224 2.78 46.23 39.83
N LYS A 225 3.76 45.82 40.65
CA LYS A 225 5.14 46.33 40.57
C LYS A 225 5.88 45.87 39.30
N ALA A 226 5.63 44.64 38.85
CA ALA A 226 6.22 44.09 37.63
C ALA A 226 5.70 44.81 36.36
N PHE A 227 4.39 45.08 36.29
CA PHE A 227 3.80 45.80 35.16
C PHE A 227 4.14 47.30 35.12
N ALA A 228 4.27 47.97 36.26
CA ALA A 228 4.72 49.37 36.32
C ALA A 228 6.19 49.55 35.87
N SER A 229 7.02 48.51 36.00
CA SER A 229 8.42 48.54 35.54
C SER A 229 8.58 48.31 34.04
N SER A 230 7.61 47.65 33.38
CA SER A 230 7.69 47.31 31.96
C SER A 230 7.16 48.40 31.02
N SER A 231 6.39 49.37 31.53
CA SER A 231 5.88 50.53 30.77
C SER A 231 6.96 51.56 30.42
N HIS A 232 8.15 51.50 31.01
CA HIS A 232 9.29 52.36 30.67
C HIS A 232 10.20 51.83 29.55
N ILE A 233 9.89 50.68 28.94
CA ILE A 233 10.77 49.97 27.97
C ILE A 233 10.33 50.17 26.50
N LYS A 234 9.52 51.18 26.20
CA LYS A 234 9.27 51.59 24.80
C LYS A 234 9.36 53.10 24.62
N LYS A 235 10.55 53.56 24.24
CA LYS A 235 10.77 54.73 23.40
C LYS A 235 11.57 54.28 22.18
#